data_AF-A0A330LJG8-F1
#
_entry.id   AF-A0A330LJG8-F1
#
_cell.length_a   1.000
_cell.length_b   1.000
_cell.length_c   1.000
_cell.angle_alpha   90.00
_cell.angle_beta   90.00
_cell.angle_gamma   90.00
#
_symmetry.space_group_name_H-M   'P 1'
#
loop_
_entity.id
_entity.type
_entity.pdbx_description
1 polymer ?
#
loop_
_entity_poly.entity_id
_entity_poly.type
_entity_poly.pdbx_seq_one_letter_code
_entity_poly.pdbx_strand_id
1 'polypeptide(L)' 'MFLIQEVETNSPHLIMLYQWIESEWDDVEPLAPIKNGKAIPNPIIALKDGELVGGLVFTRFLSPITKEQAV' A
#
# COMPACT_ATOMS: atom_id res chain seq x y z
N MET A 1 17.54 -15.39 -2.37
CA MET A 1 16.47 -15.94 -1.50
C MET A 1 15.30 -14.96 -1.49
N PHE A 2 14.07 -15.46 -1.62
CA PHE A 2 12.88 -14.63 -1.47
C PHE A 2 12.40 -14.62 -0.02
N LEU A 3 12.02 -13.45 0.47
CA LEU A 3 11.37 -13.26 1.77
C LEU A 3 10.10 -12.45 1.58
N ILE A 4 8.98 -12.96 2.08
CA ILE A 4 7.69 -12.27 2.09
C ILE A 4 7.35 -11.99 3.56
N GLN A 5 7.09 -10.73 3.89
CA GLN A 5 6.79 -10.33 5.26
C GLN A 5 5.83 -9.15 5.32
N GLU A 6 5.03 -9.10 6.38
CA GLU A 6 4.37 -7.87 6.80
C GLU A 6 5.42 -6.87 7.27
N VAL A 7 5.18 -5.58 7.01
CA VAL A 7 6.12 -4.55 7.38
C VAL A 7 5.45 -3.45 8.19
N GLU A 8 6.06 -3.11 9.32
CA GLU A 8 5.63 -1.98 10.13
C GLU A 8 5.98 -0.65 9.45
N THR A 9 5.32 0.42 9.90
CA THR A 9 5.33 1.77 9.29
C THR A 9 6.71 2.44 9.17
N ASN A 10 7.76 1.93 9.84
CA ASN A 10 9.10 2.55 9.87
C ASN A 10 10.15 1.85 8.98
N SER A 11 9.75 0.96 8.08
CA SER A 11 10.71 0.25 7.22
C SER A 11 11.15 1.09 6.01
N PRO A 12 12.46 1.11 5.66
CA PRO A 12 12.93 1.77 4.44
C PRO A 12 12.36 1.15 3.16
N HIS A 13 12.02 -0.14 3.19
CA HIS A 13 11.36 -0.81 2.06
C HIS A 13 9.94 -0.29 1.83
N LEU A 14 9.29 0.24 2.86
CA LEU A 14 7.95 0.80 2.76
C LEU A 14 7.94 2.12 1.99
N ILE A 15 8.95 2.96 2.22
CA ILE A 15 9.13 4.22 1.47
C ILE A 15 9.32 3.91 -0.02
N MET A 16 10.16 2.93 -0.35
CA MET A 16 10.41 2.58 -1.74
C MET A 16 9.17 1.95 -2.42
N LEU A 17 8.42 1.10 -1.72
CA LEU A 17 7.17 0.57 -2.23
C LEU A 17 6.14 1.69 -2.50
N TYR A 18 6.05 2.68 -1.62
CA TYR A 18 5.16 3.84 -1.80
C TYR A 18 5.53 4.60 -3.08
N GLN A 19 6.81 4.88 -3.29
CA GLN A 19 7.27 5.60 -4.49
C GLN A 19 6.91 4.87 -5.77
N TRP A 20 6.97 3.53 -5.78
CA TRP A 20 6.53 2.73 -6.94
C TRP A 20 5.02 2.83 -7.17
N ILE A 21 4.23 2.80 -6.10
CA ILE A 21 2.78 2.92 -6.18
C ILE A 21 2.37 4.32 -6.67
N GLU A 22 2.98 5.37 -6.13
CA GLU A 22 2.75 6.75 -6.52
C GLU A 22 3.14 6.98 -7.98
N SER A 23 4.29 6.43 -8.44
CA SER A 23 4.71 6.59 -9.84
C SER A 23 3.78 5.90 -10.85
N GLU A 24 3.05 4.86 -10.44
CA GLU A 24 2.18 4.09 -11.32
C GLU A 24 0.71 4.55 -11.25
N TRP A 25 0.24 5.00 -10.09
CA TRP A 25 -1.19 5.27 -9.82
C TRP A 25 -1.50 6.70 -9.36
N ASP A 26 -0.52 7.60 -9.34
CA ASP A 26 -0.55 9.05 -9.02
C ASP A 26 -1.11 9.45 -7.64
N ASP A 27 -2.14 8.78 -7.10
CA ASP A 27 -2.96 9.33 -6.02
C ASP A 27 -3.47 8.24 -5.04
N VAL A 28 -2.57 7.37 -4.60
CA VAL A 28 -2.86 6.38 -3.56
C VAL A 28 -2.24 6.85 -2.26
N GLU A 29 -3.06 7.06 -1.22
CA GLU A 29 -2.61 7.18 0.19
C GLU A 29 -2.53 5.77 0.82
N PRO A 30 -1.39 5.06 0.78
CA PRO A 30 -1.29 3.64 1.12
C PRO A 30 -0.91 3.43 2.59
N LEU A 31 -0.62 4.52 3.33
CA LEU A 31 -0.06 4.48 4.67
C LEU A 31 -1.06 4.86 5.77
N ALA A 32 -2.32 5.14 5.44
CA ALA A 32 -3.32 5.40 6.47
C ALA A 32 -3.50 4.13 7.32
N PRO A 33 -3.08 4.09 8.60
CA PRO A 33 -3.22 2.89 9.42
C PRO A 33 -4.69 2.67 9.82
N ILE A 34 -5.51 3.72 9.71
CA ILE A 34 -6.93 3.75 10.05
C ILE A 34 -7.66 4.55 8.98
N LYS A 35 -8.80 4.04 8.52
CA LYS A 35 -9.73 4.77 7.67
C LYS A 35 -11.16 4.53 8.14
N ASN A 36 -11.90 5.61 8.38
CA ASN A 36 -13.26 5.59 8.94
C ASN A 36 -13.36 4.79 10.26
N GLY A 37 -12.39 5.00 11.17
CA GLY A 37 -12.35 4.32 12.48
C GLY A 37 -12.00 2.83 12.42
N LYS A 38 -11.64 2.27 11.26
CA LYS A 38 -11.25 0.87 11.10
C LYS A 38 -9.78 0.76 10.71
N ALA A 39 -9.06 -0.16 11.35
CA ALA A 39 -7.67 -0.46 11.03
C ALA A 39 -7.52 -0.97 9.58
N ILE A 40 -6.49 -0.49 8.89
CA ILE A 40 -6.01 -0.99 7.61
C ILE A 40 -4.85 -1.94 7.91
N PRO A 41 -4.82 -3.16 7.33
CA PRO A 41 -3.72 -4.09 7.53
C PRO A 41 -2.37 -3.50 7.08
N ASN A 42 -1.30 -3.94 7.73
CA ASN A 42 0.05 -3.55 7.34
C ASN A 42 0.36 -4.03 5.92
N PRO A 43 1.15 -3.26 5.15
CA PRO A 43 1.61 -3.70 3.84
C PRO A 43 2.45 -4.97 3.91
N ILE A 44 2.40 -5.75 2.84
CA ILE A 44 3.24 -6.94 2.65
C ILE A 44 4.30 -6.61 1.61
N ILE A 45 5.56 -6.91 1.91
CA ILE A 45 6.68 -6.72 0.98
C ILE A 45 7.28 -8.05 0.55
N ALA A 46 7.77 -8.10 -0.68
CA ALA A 46 8.60 -9.18 -1.19
C ALA A 46 10.03 -8.67 -1.38
N LEU A 47 10.98 -9.33 -0.74
CA LEU A 47 12.41 -9.06 -0.88
C LEU A 47 13.09 -10.19 -1.64
N LYS A 48 14.05 -9.86 -2.51
CA LYS A 48 14.99 -10.79 -3.11
C LYS A 48 16.39 -10.34 -2.74
N ASP A 49 17.12 -11.18 -2.00
CA ASP A 49 18.49 -10.90 -1.57
C ASP A 49 18.62 -9.56 -0.79
N GLY A 50 17.56 -9.21 -0.04
CA GLY A 50 17.48 -7.99 0.76
C GLY A 50 16.91 -6.77 0.03
N GLU A 51 16.73 -6.85 -1.29
CA GLU A 51 16.17 -5.77 -2.10
C GLU A 51 14.67 -5.95 -2.31
N LEU A 52 13.91 -4.85 -2.28
CA LEU A 52 12.48 -4.90 -2.59
C LEU A 52 12.29 -5.24 -4.06
N VAL A 53 11.40 -6.20 -4.33
CA VAL A 53 11.02 -6.60 -5.69
C VAL A 53 9.51 -6.50 -5.94
N GLY A 54 8.74 -6.18 -4.91
CA GLY A 54 7.31 -5.95 -5.00
C GLY A 54 6.65 -5.82 -3.64
N GLY A 55 5.37 -5.49 -3.65
CA GLY A 55 4.58 -5.41 -2.43
C GLY A 55 3.09 -5.24 -2.70
N LEU A 56 2.33 -5.34 -1.62
CA LEU A 56 0.89 -5.19 -1.59
C LEU A 56 0.53 -4.22 -0.46
N VAL A 57 -0.30 -3.23 -0.79
CA VAL A 57 -0.86 -2.29 0.16
C VAL A 57 -2.36 -2.49 0.24
N PHE A 58 -2.93 -2.18 1.41
CA PHE A 58 -4.35 -2.30 1.65
C PHE A 58 -4.97 -0.92 1.76
N THR A 59 -6.19 -0.77 1.25
CA THR A 59 -6.98 0.45 1.40
C THR A 59 -8.43 0.07 1.67
N ARG A 60 -9.15 0.95 2.37
CA ARG A 60 -10.58 0.80 2.62
C ARG A 60 -11.34 1.87 1.83
N PHE A 61 -12.33 1.44 1.06
CA PHE A 61 -13.31 2.34 0.45
C PHE A 61 -14.70 1.96 0.94
N LEU A 62 -15.56 2.96 1.21
CA LEU A 62 -16.94 2.70 1.64
C LEU A 62 -17.81 2.16 0.50
N SER A 63 -17.50 2.56 -0.72
CA SER A 63 -18.05 2.06 -1.97
C SER A 63 -17.03 2.39 -3.08
N PRO A 64 -16.89 1.57 -4.14
CA PRO A 64 -16.30 2.10 -5.36
C PRO A 64 -17.11 3.34 -5.76
N ILE A 65 -16.43 4.48 -5.97
CA ILE A 65 -17.06 5.64 -6.60
C ILE A 65 -17.23 5.24 -8.06
N THR A 66 -18.37 4.63 -8.41
CA THR A 66 -18.75 4.49 -9.80
C THR A 66 -19.03 5.89 -10.33
N LYS A 67 -18.48 6.25 -11.48
CA LYS A 67 -18.76 7.51 -12.19
C LYS A 67 -20.20 7.54 -12.73
N GLU A 68 -21.19 7.24 -11.90
CA GLU A 68 -22.63 7.40 -12.20
C GLU A 68 -23.24 8.64 -11.51
N GLN A 69 -22.44 9.44 -10.81
CA GLN A 69 -22.90 10.69 -10.17
C GLN A 69 -22.10 11.93 -10.61
N ALA A 70 -21.70 11.97 -11.88
CA ALA A 70 -21.48 13.25 -12.54
C ALA A 70 -22.82 13.66 -13.18
N VAL A 71 -23.68 14.29 -12.38
CA VAL A 71 -24.87 15.02 -12.86
C VAL A 71 -24.51 16.49 -12.94
#